data_AF-A0A9E4XWH1-F1
#
_entry.id   AF-A0A9E4XWH1-F1
#
_cell.length_a   1.000
_cell.length_b   1.000
_cell.length_c   1.000
_cell.angle_alpha   90.00
_cell.angle_beta   90.00
_cell.angle_gamma   90.00
#
_symmetry.space_group_name_H-M   'P 1'
#
loop_
_entity.id
_entity.type
_entity.pdbx_description
1 polymer ?
#
loop_
_entity_poly.entity_id
_entity_poly.type
_entity_poly.pdbx_seq_one_letter_code
_entity_poly.pdbx_strand_id
1 'polypeptide(L)'
;MRIPRPKILSLPFLDDIEEKGVLKASTDLADDVVTRVTAGLNISDVRAVLRGDPPARPNPRLTPHADGFWFHVRPGYYSNLMDGLYPTFRLGWLATFFFAWETLTGIYLMIFYTPSPIVAYENMLDILSNVPFGRWMRDTHKLGGELMVLVVAFHMVRTFITGSYKRPRQFTWATGALLLIFTLFVSFFG
;
A
#
# COMPACT_ATOMS: atom_id res chain seq x y z
N MET A 1 23.14 -45.59 11.41
CA MET A 1 21.74 -45.40 11.83
C MET A 1 21.65 -44.05 12.53
N ARG A 2 21.18 -42.99 11.85
CA ARG A 2 21.11 -41.62 12.41
C ARG A 2 19.70 -41.41 12.97
N ILE A 3 19.57 -41.13 14.27
CA ILE A 3 18.30 -40.93 14.95
C ILE A 3 17.75 -39.53 14.56
N PRO A 4 16.52 -39.40 14.03
CA PRO A 4 15.95 -38.10 13.71
C PRO A 4 15.54 -37.36 14.98
N ARG A 5 16.04 -36.13 15.18
CA ARG A 5 15.64 -35.27 16.30
C ARG A 5 14.32 -34.53 15.99
N PRO A 6 13.45 -34.29 16.99
CA PRO A 6 12.19 -33.60 16.79
C PRO A 6 12.40 -32.10 16.48
N LYS A 7 11.76 -31.62 15.41
CA LYS A 7 11.81 -30.23 14.92
C LYS A 7 10.94 -29.31 15.79
N ILE A 8 11.50 -28.78 16.88
CA ILE A 8 10.79 -27.83 17.76
C ILE A 8 11.19 -26.37 17.50
N LEU A 9 12.32 -26.12 16.80
CA LEU A 9 12.73 -24.77 16.39
C LEU A 9 13.68 -24.81 15.16
N SER A 10 13.15 -24.97 13.95
CA SER A 10 13.97 -24.97 12.73
C SER A 10 14.26 -23.54 12.27
N LEU A 11 15.43 -23.01 12.62
CA LEU A 11 15.94 -21.78 11.99
C LEU A 11 16.35 -22.15 10.56
N PRO A 12 15.75 -21.57 9.51
CA PRO A 12 15.99 -21.95 8.11
C PRO A 12 17.48 -21.92 7.73
N PHE A 13 18.22 -20.99 8.32
CA PHE A 13 19.65 -20.84 8.12
C PHE A 13 20.48 -22.04 8.63
N LEU A 14 20.09 -22.66 9.75
CA LEU A 14 20.82 -23.82 10.28
C LEU A 14 20.58 -25.06 9.41
N ASP A 15 19.36 -25.21 8.89
CA ASP A 15 19.03 -26.26 7.94
C ASP A 15 19.80 -26.06 6.62
N ASP A 16 19.91 -24.82 6.13
CA ASP A 16 20.71 -24.47 4.94
C ASP A 16 22.21 -24.73 5.14
N ILE A 17 22.76 -24.52 6.34
CA ILE A 17 24.16 -24.87 6.65
C ILE A 17 24.37 -26.39 6.59
N GLU A 18 23.46 -27.17 7.16
CA GLU A 18 23.56 -28.64 7.16
C GLU A 18 23.43 -29.22 5.75
N GLU A 19 22.61 -28.62 4.88
CA GLU A 19 22.37 -29.09 3.52
C GLU A 19 23.43 -28.61 2.52
N LYS A 20 23.83 -27.33 2.56
CA LYS A 20 24.63 -26.66 1.51
C LYS A 20 26.04 -26.29 1.96
N GLY A 21 26.34 -26.43 3.26
CA GLY A 21 27.59 -26.02 3.87
C GLY A 21 27.63 -24.52 4.23
N VAL A 22 28.49 -24.17 5.19
CA VAL A 22 28.56 -22.83 5.81
C VAL A 22 28.79 -21.71 4.80
N LEU A 23 29.67 -21.91 3.83
CA LEU A 23 30.03 -20.87 2.86
C LEU A 23 28.84 -20.50 1.97
N LYS A 24 28.14 -21.49 1.43
CA LYS A 24 27.02 -21.28 0.51
C LYS A 24 25.78 -20.76 1.24
N ALA A 25 25.51 -21.28 2.44
CA ALA A 25 24.43 -20.75 3.29
C ALA A 25 24.68 -19.28 3.69
N SER A 26 25.94 -18.89 3.92
CA SER A 26 26.30 -17.51 4.25
C SER A 26 26.13 -16.55 3.06
N THR A 27 26.48 -16.97 1.84
CA THR A 27 26.25 -16.16 0.64
C THR A 27 24.76 -16.01 0.31
N ASP A 28 23.99 -17.09 0.46
CA ASP A 28 22.54 -17.09 0.20
C ASP A 28 21.81 -16.20 1.22
N LEU A 29 22.24 -16.23 2.50
CA LEU A 29 21.73 -15.33 3.53
C LEU A 29 22.08 -13.86 3.23
N ALA A 30 23.31 -13.59 2.80
CA ALA A 30 23.72 -12.24 2.44
C ALA A 30 22.90 -11.72 1.25
N ASP A 31 22.65 -12.55 0.24
CA ASP A 31 21.78 -12.22 -0.88
C ASP A 31 20.34 -11.97 -0.46
N ASP A 32 19.77 -12.79 0.44
CA ASP A 32 18.41 -12.58 0.98
C ASP A 32 18.31 -11.28 1.77
N VAL A 33 19.26 -11.03 2.68
CA VAL A 33 19.30 -9.80 3.48
C VAL A 33 19.41 -8.58 2.59
N VAL A 34 20.32 -8.60 1.61
CA VAL A 34 20.48 -7.51 0.64
C VAL A 34 19.20 -7.32 -0.14
N THR A 35 18.61 -8.38 -0.70
CA THR A 35 17.35 -8.34 -1.46
C THR A 35 16.21 -7.74 -0.64
N ARG A 36 16.12 -8.08 0.66
CA ARG A 36 15.08 -7.54 1.55
C ARG A 36 15.30 -6.06 1.86
N VAL A 37 16.56 -5.64 2.08
CA VAL A 37 16.90 -4.24 2.38
C VAL A 37 16.77 -3.34 1.17
N THR A 38 17.13 -3.83 -0.02
CA THR A 38 17.06 -3.10 -1.29
C THR A 38 15.72 -3.25 -2.00
N ALA A 39 14.75 -3.92 -1.35
CA ALA A 39 13.42 -4.19 -1.85
C ALA A 39 13.39 -4.94 -3.21
N GLY A 40 14.33 -5.85 -3.47
CA GLY A 40 14.29 -6.73 -4.64
C GLY A 40 15.54 -6.76 -5.50
N LEU A 41 16.63 -6.08 -5.10
CA LEU A 41 17.94 -6.19 -5.75
C LEU A 41 18.83 -7.18 -4.99
N ASN A 42 19.29 -8.24 -5.64
CA ASN A 42 20.30 -9.12 -5.05
C ASN A 42 21.69 -8.44 -5.06
N ILE A 43 22.70 -9.05 -4.42
CA ILE A 43 24.04 -8.45 -4.33
C ILE A 43 24.69 -8.24 -5.71
N SER A 44 24.37 -9.10 -6.67
CA SER A 44 24.90 -9.02 -8.03
C SER A 44 24.28 -7.86 -8.81
N ASP A 45 22.98 -7.59 -8.59
CA ASP A 45 22.27 -6.46 -9.21
C ASP A 45 22.75 -5.13 -8.64
N VAL A 46 22.96 -5.05 -7.32
CA VAL A 46 23.56 -3.86 -6.68
C VAL A 46 24.94 -3.58 -7.25
N ARG A 47 25.77 -4.62 -7.40
CA ARG A 47 27.10 -4.50 -8.00
C ARG A 47 27.03 -4.08 -9.47
N ALA A 48 26.09 -4.60 -10.24
CA ALA A 48 25.87 -4.23 -11.64
C ALA A 48 25.40 -2.76 -11.77
N VAL A 49 24.57 -2.28 -10.84
CA VAL A 49 24.18 -0.86 -10.76
C VAL A 49 25.38 0.03 -10.49
N LEU A 50 26.22 -0.34 -9.52
CA LEU A 50 27.44 0.41 -9.19
C LEU A 50 28.46 0.43 -10.33
N ARG A 51 28.45 -0.60 -11.19
CA ARG A 51 29.29 -0.68 -12.40
C ARG A 51 28.73 0.08 -13.60
N GLY A 52 27.48 0.55 -13.54
CA GLY A 52 26.81 1.20 -14.66
C GLY A 52 26.39 0.24 -15.78
N ASP A 53 26.33 -1.07 -15.51
CA ASP A 53 25.96 -2.07 -16.51
C ASP A 53 24.50 -1.84 -16.96
N PRO A 54 24.15 -2.10 -18.24
CA PRO A 54 22.75 -2.03 -18.69
C PRO A 54 21.89 -3.08 -17.97
N PRO A 55 20.61 -2.79 -17.68
CA PRO A 55 19.74 -3.72 -16.97
C PRO A 55 19.42 -4.98 -17.80
N ALA A 56 19.43 -6.15 -17.17
CA ALA A 56 18.94 -7.40 -17.76
C ALA A 56 17.42 -7.34 -18.01
N ARG A 57 16.86 -8.19 -18.88
CA ARG A 57 15.41 -8.29 -19.09
C ARG A 57 14.88 -9.63 -18.54
N PRO A 58 13.88 -9.63 -17.64
CA PRO A 58 13.19 -8.48 -17.06
C PRO A 58 14.08 -7.69 -16.07
N ASN A 59 13.90 -6.36 -16.00
CA ASN A 59 14.80 -5.47 -15.24
C ASN A 59 14.64 -5.65 -13.73
N PRO A 60 15.63 -6.27 -13.03
CA PRO A 60 15.58 -6.47 -11.58
C PRO A 60 15.68 -5.16 -10.79
N ARG A 61 16.03 -4.05 -11.46
CA ARG A 61 16.07 -2.72 -10.87
C ARG A 61 14.70 -2.09 -10.77
N LEU A 62 13.70 -2.62 -11.48
CA LEU A 62 12.32 -2.15 -11.42
C LEU A 62 11.48 -2.91 -10.40
N THR A 63 11.91 -4.06 -9.89
CA THR A 63 11.18 -4.81 -8.86
C THR A 63 11.03 -4.04 -7.54
N PRO A 64 12.07 -3.35 -7.00
CA PRO A 64 11.90 -2.44 -5.85
C PRO A 64 10.91 -1.32 -6.07
N HIS A 65 10.87 -0.78 -7.29
CA HIS A 65 9.91 0.25 -7.64
C HIS A 65 8.51 -0.37 -7.80
N ALA A 66 8.34 -1.53 -8.42
CA ALA A 66 7.02 -2.18 -8.55
C ALA A 66 6.42 -2.66 -7.21
N ASP A 67 7.24 -2.83 -6.18
CA ASP A 67 6.84 -3.30 -4.85
C ASP A 67 6.76 -2.18 -3.79
N GLY A 68 7.22 -0.96 -4.10
CA GLY A 68 7.07 0.22 -3.23
C GLY A 68 5.65 0.81 -3.24
N PHE A 69 5.21 1.40 -2.11
CA PHE A 69 3.85 1.94 -1.93
C PHE A 69 3.43 2.92 -3.02
N TRP A 70 4.27 3.92 -3.32
CA TRP A 70 3.94 4.97 -4.31
C TRP A 70 3.95 4.47 -5.76
N PHE A 71 4.83 3.53 -6.07
CA PHE A 71 5.02 3.03 -7.43
C PHE A 71 4.14 1.80 -7.73
N HIS A 72 3.50 1.21 -6.71
CA HIS A 72 2.38 0.28 -6.86
C HIS A 72 1.18 0.94 -7.57
N VAL A 73 1.01 2.26 -7.42
CA VAL A 73 -0.08 3.03 -8.03
C VAL A 73 0.03 3.07 -9.56
N ARG A 74 1.25 3.08 -10.11
CA ARG A 74 1.50 2.99 -11.57
C ARG A 74 2.75 2.15 -11.86
N PRO A 75 2.60 0.84 -12.08
CA PRO A 75 3.72 -0.01 -12.50
C PRO A 75 4.24 0.44 -13.86
N GLY A 76 5.57 0.49 -14.03
CA GLY A 76 6.19 0.84 -15.32
C GLY A 76 5.99 -0.22 -16.41
N TYR A 77 5.60 -1.44 -16.04
CA TYR A 77 5.26 -2.52 -16.97
C TYR A 77 4.16 -3.40 -16.38
N TYR A 78 3.10 -3.64 -17.16
CA TYR A 78 2.05 -4.61 -16.86
C TYR A 78 1.57 -5.21 -18.19
N SER A 79 0.99 -6.41 -18.16
CA SER A 79 0.39 -7.00 -19.36
C SER A 79 -0.90 -6.25 -19.72
N ASN A 80 -1.15 -5.98 -21.00
CA ASN A 80 -2.37 -5.32 -21.52
C ASN A 80 -3.69 -5.98 -21.07
N LEU A 81 -3.60 -7.24 -20.62
CA LEU A 81 -4.71 -7.99 -20.00
C LEU A 81 -5.16 -7.41 -18.65
N MET A 82 -4.35 -6.55 -18.03
CA MET A 82 -4.62 -5.91 -16.73
C MET A 82 -5.21 -4.50 -16.86
N ASP A 83 -5.30 -3.97 -18.08
CA ASP A 83 -5.71 -2.59 -18.39
C ASP A 83 -7.23 -2.42 -18.33
N GLY A 84 -7.94 -3.53 -18.52
CA GLY A 84 -9.38 -3.60 -18.44
C GLY A 84 -9.91 -3.23 -17.05
N LEU A 85 -11.20 -2.94 -16.98
CA LEU A 85 -11.86 -2.68 -15.69
C LEU A 85 -11.84 -3.92 -14.78
N TYR A 86 -11.84 -5.12 -15.38
CA TYR A 86 -12.31 -6.34 -14.72
C TYR A 86 -11.32 -7.17 -13.89
N PRO A 87 -9.98 -6.96 -13.88
CA PRO A 87 -9.14 -7.66 -12.90
C PRO A 87 -9.00 -6.90 -11.57
N THR A 88 -9.08 -5.56 -11.58
CA THR A 88 -8.79 -4.73 -10.40
C THR A 88 -9.94 -3.82 -9.97
N PHE A 89 -10.95 -3.63 -10.84
CA PHE A 89 -12.00 -2.59 -10.73
C PHE A 89 -11.44 -1.18 -10.51
N ARG A 90 -10.12 -1.00 -10.69
CA ARG A 90 -9.36 0.21 -10.35
C ARG A 90 -9.64 0.74 -8.94
N LEU A 91 -10.01 -0.14 -7.99
CA LEU A 91 -10.43 0.24 -6.64
C LEU A 91 -9.36 0.99 -5.85
N GLY A 92 -8.09 0.62 -6.01
CA GLY A 92 -6.98 1.36 -5.38
C GLY A 92 -6.88 2.79 -5.90
N TRP A 93 -7.10 3.00 -7.20
CA TRP A 93 -7.04 4.32 -7.80
C TRP A 93 -8.28 5.16 -7.52
N LEU A 94 -9.44 4.51 -7.45
CA LEU A 94 -10.68 5.12 -6.99
C LEU A 94 -10.58 5.56 -5.52
N ALA A 95 -9.92 4.77 -4.65
CA ALA A 95 -9.65 5.17 -3.26
C ALA A 95 -8.78 6.43 -3.19
N THR A 96 -7.74 6.54 -4.03
CA THR A 96 -6.92 7.76 -4.08
C THR A 96 -7.70 8.97 -4.59
N PHE A 97 -8.58 8.78 -5.57
CA PHE A 97 -9.48 9.84 -6.03
C PHE A 97 -10.36 10.36 -4.89
N PHE A 98 -11.02 9.48 -4.14
CA PHE A 98 -11.84 9.88 -3.00
C PHE A 98 -11.02 10.56 -1.92
N PHE A 99 -9.84 10.04 -1.59
CA PHE A 99 -8.94 10.71 -0.64
C PHE A 99 -8.60 12.16 -1.04
N ALA A 100 -8.29 12.38 -2.31
CA ALA A 100 -8.02 13.73 -2.82
C ALA A 100 -9.28 14.62 -2.78
N TRP A 101 -10.44 14.07 -3.16
CA TRP A 101 -11.72 14.77 -3.11
C TRP A 101 -12.12 15.19 -1.69
N GLU A 102 -12.03 14.27 -0.73
CA GLU A 102 -12.29 14.51 0.69
C GLU A 102 -11.33 15.54 1.29
N THR A 103 -10.05 15.50 0.89
CA THR A 103 -9.07 16.50 1.33
C THR A 103 -9.42 17.90 0.83
N LEU A 104 -9.78 18.03 -0.45
CA LEU A 104 -10.13 19.32 -1.04
C LEU A 104 -11.42 19.90 -0.45
N THR A 105 -12.46 19.08 -0.35
CA THR A 105 -13.74 19.49 0.23
C THR A 105 -13.63 19.75 1.74
N GLY A 106 -12.83 18.96 2.46
CA GLY A 106 -12.56 19.16 3.88
C GLY A 106 -11.85 20.48 4.16
N ILE A 107 -10.76 20.79 3.43
CA ILE A 107 -10.06 22.08 3.55
C ILE A 107 -11.02 23.24 3.27
N TYR A 108 -11.86 23.12 2.25
CA TYR A 108 -12.87 24.12 1.92
C TYR A 108 -13.84 24.36 3.09
N LEU A 109 -14.40 23.30 3.68
CA LEU A 109 -15.35 23.40 4.80
C LEU A 109 -14.69 23.92 6.09
N MET A 110 -13.43 23.58 6.33
CA MET A 110 -12.66 24.06 7.49
C MET A 110 -12.50 25.59 7.53
N ILE A 111 -12.57 26.28 6.39
CA ILE A 111 -12.52 27.75 6.34
C ILE A 111 -13.75 28.37 7.03
N PHE A 112 -14.90 27.68 6.99
CA PHE A 112 -16.18 28.19 7.48
C PHE A 112 -16.65 27.48 8.76
N TYR A 113 -16.01 26.38 9.16
CA TYR A 113 -16.40 25.58 10.32
C TYR A 113 -15.49 25.80 11.53
N THR A 114 -16.07 26.15 12.68
CA THR A 114 -15.36 26.26 13.96
C THR A 114 -15.68 25.04 14.83
N PRO A 115 -14.67 24.26 15.28
CA PRO A 115 -14.88 23.07 16.10
C PRO A 115 -15.14 23.44 17.57
N SER A 116 -16.27 24.10 17.83
CA SER A 116 -16.73 24.48 19.17
C SER A 116 -18.20 24.12 19.35
N PRO A 117 -18.60 23.49 20.46
CA PRO A 117 -19.99 23.09 20.70
C PRO A 117 -20.96 24.28 20.78
N ILE A 118 -20.45 25.50 20.98
CA ILE A 118 -21.25 26.72 21.10
C ILE A 118 -21.73 27.21 19.72
N VAL A 119 -20.87 27.13 18.70
CA VAL A 119 -21.09 27.76 17.38
C VAL A 119 -21.15 26.77 16.21
N ALA A 120 -20.79 25.50 16.42
CA ALA A 120 -20.72 24.50 15.34
C ALA A 120 -22.04 24.35 14.55
N TYR A 121 -23.18 24.42 15.25
CA TYR A 121 -24.49 24.31 14.60
C TYR A 121 -24.82 25.53 13.74
N GLU A 122 -24.54 26.75 14.24
CA GLU A 122 -24.74 27.99 13.49
C GLU A 122 -23.84 28.03 12.24
N ASN A 123 -22.56 27.67 12.38
CA ASN A 123 -21.64 27.54 11.25
C ASN A 123 -22.15 26.56 10.20
N MET A 124 -22.79 25.45 10.61
CA MET A 124 -23.38 24.50 9.67
C MET A 124 -24.55 25.11 8.89
N LEU A 125 -25.43 25.88 9.56
CA LEU A 125 -26.50 26.59 8.89
C LEU A 125 -25.95 27.61 7.87
N ASP A 126 -24.92 28.36 8.25
CA ASP A 126 -24.26 29.32 7.36
C ASP A 126 -23.62 28.65 6.15
N ILE A 127 -22.98 27.49 6.32
CA ILE A 127 -22.43 26.69 5.20
C ILE A 127 -23.56 26.27 4.24
N LEU A 128 -24.74 25.93 4.76
CA LEU A 128 -25.86 25.47 3.94
C LEU A 128 -26.57 26.61 3.21
N SER A 129 -26.60 27.84 3.76
CA SER A 129 -27.37 28.97 3.20
C SER A 129 -26.53 30.07 2.57
N ASN A 130 -25.43 30.47 3.22
CA ASN A 130 -24.73 31.73 2.94
C ASN A 130 -23.39 31.52 2.21
N VAL A 131 -22.79 30.34 2.33
CA VAL A 131 -21.50 30.01 1.68
C VAL A 131 -21.72 29.57 0.22
N PRO A 132 -21.05 30.19 -0.77
CA PRO A 132 -21.17 29.78 -2.18
C PRO A 132 -20.74 28.33 -2.38
N PHE A 133 -21.57 27.47 -2.97
CA PHE A 133 -21.33 26.01 -3.05
C PHE A 133 -21.25 25.27 -1.71
N GLY A 134 -21.51 25.90 -0.57
CA GLY A 134 -21.32 25.29 0.75
C GLY A 134 -22.16 24.04 0.96
N ARG A 135 -23.45 24.07 0.58
CA ARG A 135 -24.31 22.87 0.60
C ARG A 135 -23.77 21.72 -0.24
N TRP A 136 -23.33 22.01 -1.47
CA TRP A 136 -22.80 20.99 -2.37
C TRP A 136 -21.48 20.40 -1.84
N MET A 137 -20.57 21.24 -1.34
CA MET A 137 -19.31 20.79 -0.73
C MET A 137 -19.56 19.92 0.50
N ARG A 138 -20.50 20.33 1.37
CA ARG A 138 -20.87 19.56 2.57
C ARG A 138 -21.49 18.21 2.20
N ASP A 139 -22.45 18.19 1.29
CA ASP A 139 -23.15 16.96 0.93
C ASP A 139 -22.21 15.99 0.19
N THR A 140 -21.33 16.50 -0.68
CA THR A 140 -20.34 15.68 -1.39
C THR A 140 -19.20 15.21 -0.49
N HIS A 141 -18.78 15.98 0.51
CA HIS A 141 -17.82 15.54 1.53
C HIS A 141 -18.42 14.40 2.36
N LYS A 142 -19.66 14.56 2.84
CA LYS A 142 -20.30 13.51 3.64
C LYS A 142 -20.49 12.21 2.84
N LEU A 143 -21.04 12.31 1.62
CA LEU A 143 -21.23 11.14 0.76
C LEU A 143 -19.90 10.55 0.27
N GLY A 144 -18.92 11.41 -0.03
CA GLY A 144 -17.60 10.99 -0.51
C GLY A 144 -16.83 10.22 0.56
N GLY A 145 -16.92 10.62 1.83
CA GLY A 145 -16.36 9.87 2.96
C GLY A 145 -16.96 8.46 3.09
N GLU A 146 -18.28 8.33 2.99
CA GLU A 146 -18.96 7.02 3.02
C GLU A 146 -18.55 6.13 1.84
N LEU A 147 -18.45 6.71 0.64
CA LEU A 147 -17.98 6.00 -0.55
C LEU A 147 -16.50 5.61 -0.44
N MET A 148 -15.66 6.45 0.15
CA MET A 148 -14.25 6.15 0.38
C MET A 148 -14.09 4.91 1.26
N VAL A 149 -14.84 4.83 2.37
CA VAL A 149 -14.83 3.67 3.27
C VAL A 149 -15.23 2.40 2.51
N LEU A 150 -16.30 2.44 1.72
CA LEU A 150 -16.76 1.30 0.93
C LEU A 150 -15.72 0.86 -0.11
N VAL A 151 -15.13 1.81 -0.85
CA VAL A 151 -14.13 1.52 -1.88
C VAL A 151 -12.86 0.93 -1.29
N VAL A 152 -12.37 1.48 -0.17
CA VAL A 152 -11.20 0.94 0.54
C VAL A 152 -11.51 -0.45 1.08
N ALA A 153 -12.69 -0.68 1.68
CA ALA A 153 -13.10 -2.00 2.14
C ALA A 153 -13.10 -3.03 1.00
N PHE A 154 -13.71 -2.72 -0.14
CA PHE A 154 -13.68 -3.60 -1.31
C PHE A 154 -12.27 -3.80 -1.88
N HIS A 155 -11.41 -2.78 -1.84
CA HIS A 155 -10.01 -2.92 -2.23
C HIS A 155 -9.27 -3.92 -1.34
N MET A 156 -9.50 -3.88 -0.03
CA MET A 156 -8.91 -4.80 0.94
C MET A 156 -9.44 -6.24 0.77
N VAL A 157 -10.75 -6.40 0.58
CA VAL A 157 -11.37 -7.71 0.31
C VAL A 157 -10.79 -8.32 -0.97
N ARG A 158 -10.70 -7.53 -2.05
CA ARG A 158 -10.16 -7.99 -3.32
C ARG A 158 -8.70 -8.41 -3.21
N THR A 159 -7.85 -7.60 -2.59
CA THR A 159 -6.42 -7.92 -2.41
C THR A 159 -6.20 -9.16 -1.52
N PHE A 160 -7.10 -9.41 -0.57
CA PHE A 160 -7.12 -10.64 0.21
C PHE A 160 -7.52 -11.85 -0.63
N ILE A 161 -8.63 -11.79 -1.36
CA ILE A 161 -9.12 -12.90 -2.21
C ILE A 161 -8.12 -13.24 -3.31
N THR A 162 -7.49 -12.24 -3.94
CA THR A 162 -6.48 -12.46 -5.00
C THR A 162 -5.11 -12.87 -4.46
N GLY A 163 -4.94 -12.99 -3.14
CA GLY A 163 -3.68 -13.38 -2.51
C GLY A 163 -2.53 -12.39 -2.75
N SER A 164 -2.85 -11.13 -3.09
CA SER A 164 -1.86 -10.11 -3.46
C SER A 164 -0.98 -9.66 -2.29
N TYR A 165 -1.36 -9.99 -1.06
CA TYR A 165 -0.58 -9.74 0.17
C TYR A 165 0.59 -10.72 0.39
N LYS A 166 0.65 -11.82 -0.36
CA LYS A 166 1.72 -12.83 -0.23
C LYS A 166 3.08 -12.23 -0.63
N ARG A 167 4.18 -12.90 -0.25
CA ARG A 167 5.55 -12.48 -0.63
C ARG A 167 5.62 -12.18 -2.14
N PRO A 168 6.28 -11.09 -2.58
CA PRO A 168 7.11 -10.14 -1.80
C PRO A 168 6.33 -8.95 -1.18
N ARG A 169 5.01 -8.84 -1.33
CA ARG A 169 4.22 -7.61 -1.05
C ARG A 169 3.70 -7.47 0.39
N GLN A 170 4.38 -8.10 1.36
CA GLN A 170 3.94 -8.10 2.76
C GLN A 170 3.93 -6.69 3.38
N PHE A 171 4.92 -5.87 3.02
CA PHE A 171 5.01 -4.49 3.49
C PHE A 171 3.87 -3.63 2.93
N THR A 172 3.58 -3.73 1.63
CA THR A 172 2.46 -3.04 0.98
C THR A 172 1.10 -3.41 1.61
N TRP A 173 0.94 -4.67 2.01
CA TRP A 173 -0.26 -5.11 2.72
C TRP A 173 -0.35 -4.48 4.12
N ALA A 174 0.75 -4.47 4.88
CA ALA A 174 0.77 -3.87 6.20
C ALA A 174 0.45 -2.36 6.16
N THR A 175 1.02 -1.63 5.19
CA THR A 175 0.68 -0.21 5.00
C THR A 175 -0.77 -0.02 4.58
N GLY A 176 -1.32 -0.88 3.70
CA GLY A 176 -2.74 -0.87 3.34
C GLY A 176 -3.67 -1.08 4.55
N ALA A 177 -3.31 -2.01 5.44
CA ALA A 177 -4.08 -2.25 6.68
C ALA A 177 -4.04 -1.04 7.64
N LEU A 178 -2.87 -0.37 7.78
CA LEU A 178 -2.77 0.86 8.55
C LEU A 178 -3.62 1.99 7.94
N LEU A 179 -3.62 2.12 6.62
CA LEU A 179 -4.44 3.11 5.91
C LEU A 179 -5.94 2.83 6.05
N LEU A 180 -6.37 1.57 6.10
CA LEU A 180 -7.75 1.21 6.40
C LEU A 180 -8.15 1.71 7.80
N ILE A 181 -7.33 1.45 8.82
CA ILE A 181 -7.60 1.92 10.19
C ILE A 181 -7.67 3.46 10.22
N PHE A 182 -6.74 4.13 9.54
CA PHE A 182 -6.75 5.58 9.44
C PHE A 182 -8.02 6.12 8.75
N THR A 183 -8.45 5.48 7.67
CA THR A 183 -9.69 5.83 6.94
C THR A 183 -10.91 5.69 7.85
N LEU A 184 -11.01 4.59 8.59
CA LEU A 184 -12.11 4.36 9.54
C LEU A 184 -12.08 5.37 10.70
N PHE A 185 -10.89 5.68 11.21
CA PHE A 185 -10.71 6.67 12.27
C PHE A 185 -11.22 8.05 11.80
N VAL A 186 -10.71 8.56 10.69
CA VAL A 186 -11.10 9.88 10.19
C VAL A 186 -12.59 9.91 9.82
N SER A 187 -13.13 8.84 9.22
CA SER A 187 -14.56 8.76 8.90
C SER A 187 -15.48 8.73 10.12
N PHE A 188 -14.99 8.30 11.29
CA PHE A 188 -15.76 8.30 12.53
C PHE A 188 -15.76 9.66 13.23
N PHE A 189 -14.64 10.39 13.16
CA PHE A 189 -14.47 11.68 13.83
C PHE A 189 -14.87 12.89 12.98
N GLY A 190 -14.89 12.76 11.65
CA GLY A 190 -15.35 13.79 10.70
C GLY A 190 -16.86 13.84 10.57
#